data_AF-A0A7J6EZP5-F1
#
_entry.id   AF-A0A7J6EZP5-F1
#
_cell.length_a   1.000
_cell.length_b   1.000
_cell.length_c   1.000
_cell.angle_alpha   90.00
_cell.angle_beta   90.00
_cell.angle_gamma   90.00
#
_symmetry.space_group_name_H-M   'P 1'
#
loop_
_entity.id
_entity.type
_entity.pdbx_description
1 polymer ?
#
loop_
_entity_poly.entity_id
_entity_poly.type
_entity_poly.pdbx_seq_one_letter_code
_entity_poly.pdbx_strand_id
1 'polypeptide(L)'
;MSKEGLIVAKELKRIRSDSFKLDRFIRSHVSRLLKSDLVSVLVEFQRQNEVFLSMKMYDEVRKEIWYQPDMFFYRDMLMMLARNKKVNEAMKVWQDLKSENVVLDQHTYGDIVRVFLDNGLPSEAMYIYNEMTSSPDPPLSLPFRVILKGLLPYPELREKVKEDFLRIFPGMIVYDLPEDLFDSHDRSTDSEEDE
;
A
#
# COMPACT_ATOMS: atom_id res chain seq x y z
N MET A 1 13.24 15.13 9.59
CA MET A 1 14.28 15.13 8.53
C MET A 1 15.34 16.16 8.85
N SER A 2 16.63 15.79 8.82
CA SER A 2 17.73 16.75 9.02
C SER A 2 17.95 17.64 7.79
N LYS A 3 18.86 18.62 7.89
CA LYS A 3 19.29 19.43 6.74
C LYS A 3 19.93 18.57 5.65
N GLU A 4 20.68 17.54 6.03
CA GLU A 4 21.37 16.66 5.09
C GLU A 4 20.36 15.81 4.30
N GLY A 5 19.39 15.19 4.98
CA GLY A 5 18.29 14.48 4.34
C GLY A 5 17.51 15.37 3.36
N LEU A 6 17.25 16.63 3.72
CA LEU A 6 16.53 17.57 2.86
C LEU A 6 17.33 17.96 1.60
N ILE A 7 18.65 18.16 1.74
CA ILE A 7 19.55 18.42 0.61
C ILE A 7 19.56 17.22 -0.34
N VAL A 8 19.72 16.01 0.20
CA VAL A 8 19.69 14.77 -0.58
C VAL A 8 18.35 14.60 -1.30
N ALA A 9 17.23 14.78 -0.61
CA ALA A 9 15.90 14.63 -1.21
C ALA A 9 15.68 15.62 -2.36
N LYS A 10 16.12 16.88 -2.20
CA LYS A 10 16.03 17.90 -3.25
C LYS A 10 16.90 17.55 -4.46
N GLU A 11 18.12 17.08 -4.21
CA GLU A 11 19.06 16.74 -5.27
C GLU A 11 18.60 15.51 -6.06
N LEU A 12 18.14 14.46 -5.39
CA LEU A 12 17.56 13.27 -6.03
C LEU A 12 16.40 13.65 -6.97
N LYS A 13 15.52 14.56 -6.54
CA LYS A 13 14.43 15.08 -7.41
C LYS A 13 14.96 15.85 -8.62
N ARG A 14 16.04 16.62 -8.47
CA ARG A 14 16.66 17.39 -9.55
C ARG A 14 17.27 16.48 -10.62
N ILE A 15 17.92 15.39 -10.21
CA ILE A 15 18.68 14.51 -11.12
C ILE A 15 17.91 13.25 -11.54
N ARG A 16 16.64 13.08 -11.12
CA ARG A 16 15.85 11.85 -11.32
C ARG A 16 15.74 11.38 -12.77
N SER A 17 15.85 12.29 -13.74
CA SER A 17 15.78 11.99 -15.17
C SER A 17 17.09 11.48 -15.76
N ASP A 18 18.22 11.68 -15.08
CA ASP A 18 19.55 11.25 -15.53
C ASP A 18 20.00 10.04 -14.71
N SER A 19 19.78 8.83 -15.24
CA SER A 19 20.06 7.57 -14.52
C SER A 19 21.51 7.47 -14.06
N PHE A 20 22.46 7.94 -14.88
CA PHE A 20 23.89 7.85 -14.54
C PHE A 20 24.23 8.77 -13.37
N LYS A 21 23.77 10.03 -13.40
CA LYS A 21 23.97 10.96 -12.28
C LYS A 21 23.26 10.49 -11.03
N LEU A 22 22.03 9.99 -11.16
CA LEU A 22 21.24 9.46 -10.05
C LEU A 22 21.97 8.31 -9.35
N ASP A 23 22.36 7.28 -10.09
CA ASP A 23 23.01 6.11 -9.50
C ASP A 23 24.39 6.47 -8.90
N ARG A 24 25.13 7.39 -9.54
CA ARG A 24 26.38 7.92 -8.97
C ARG A 24 26.13 8.67 -7.66
N PHE A 25 25.08 9.48 -7.59
CA PHE A 25 24.74 10.25 -6.39
C PHE A 25 24.28 9.34 -5.25
N ILE A 26 23.45 8.33 -5.54
CA ILE A 26 23.02 7.33 -4.55
C ILE A 26 24.24 6.65 -3.92
N ARG A 27 25.15 6.10 -4.75
CA ARG A 27 26.34 5.39 -4.26
C ARG A 27 27.31 6.25 -3.45
N SER A 28 27.30 7.58 -3.63
CA SER A 28 28.27 8.48 -3.01
C SER A 28 27.73 9.23 -1.81
N HIS A 29 26.45 9.60 -1.82
CA HIS A 29 25.83 10.45 -0.80
C HIS A 29 24.75 9.71 -0.01
N VAL A 30 23.88 8.95 -0.67
CA VAL A 30 22.76 8.25 0.00
C VAL A 30 23.26 7.11 0.88
N SER A 31 24.22 6.31 0.39
CA SER A 31 24.85 5.19 1.12
C SER A 31 25.65 5.60 2.37
N ARG A 32 25.87 6.91 2.57
CA ARG A 32 26.59 7.47 3.73
C ARG A 32 25.65 8.14 4.72
N LEU A 33 24.36 8.20 4.41
CA LEU A 33 23.37 8.80 5.29
C LEU A 33 23.21 7.97 6.57
N LEU A 34 22.96 8.68 7.66
CA LEU A 34 22.51 8.05 8.89
C LEU A 34 21.13 7.41 8.68
N LYS A 35 20.86 6.33 9.43
CA LYS A 35 19.57 5.62 9.43
C LYS A 35 18.37 6.57 9.46
N SER A 36 18.39 7.55 10.38
CA SER A 36 17.29 8.50 10.56
C SER A 36 17.03 9.36 9.33
N ASP A 37 18.08 9.75 8.61
CA ASP A 37 17.96 10.59 7.42
C ASP A 37 17.55 9.79 6.19
N LEU A 38 18.13 8.60 5.97
CA LEU A 38 17.72 7.74 4.86
C LEU A 38 16.23 7.38 4.96
N VAL A 39 15.78 6.96 6.16
CA VAL A 39 14.36 6.66 6.41
C VAL A 39 13.50 7.92 6.25
N SER A 40 13.95 9.08 6.75
CA SER A 40 13.20 10.34 6.57
C SER A 40 13.04 10.71 5.09
N VAL A 41 14.07 10.50 4.26
CA VAL A 41 14.02 10.77 2.82
C VAL A 41 13.02 9.84 2.12
N LEU A 42 13.04 8.54 2.47
CA LEU A 42 12.05 7.58 1.96
C LEU A 42 10.62 8.01 2.32
N VAL A 43 10.37 8.31 3.60
CA VAL A 43 9.04 8.73 4.10
C VAL A 43 8.56 10.00 3.39
N GLU A 44 9.46 10.96 3.13
CA GLU A 44 9.09 12.16 2.41
C GLU A 44 8.74 11.89 0.94
N PHE A 45 9.45 10.98 0.26
CA PHE A 45 9.08 10.59 -1.10
C PHE A 45 7.76 9.82 -1.13
N GLN A 46 7.51 8.94 -0.14
CA GLN A 46 6.21 8.27 -0.02
C GLN A 46 5.08 9.30 0.17
N ARG A 47 5.28 10.29 1.04
CA ARG A 47 4.32 11.38 1.29
C ARG A 47 4.04 12.22 0.04
N GLN A 48 5.06 12.43 -0.81
CA GLN A 48 4.95 13.16 -2.07
C GLN A 48 4.46 12.29 -3.23
N ASN A 49 4.21 10.99 -3.03
CA ASN A 49 3.90 10.03 -4.10
C ASN A 49 4.99 9.96 -5.20
N GLU A 50 6.26 10.22 -4.85
CA GLU A 50 7.40 10.12 -5.75
C GLU A 50 7.83 8.66 -5.91
N VAL A 51 6.96 7.83 -6.51
CA VAL A 51 7.07 6.36 -6.61
C VAL A 51 8.48 5.91 -7.00
N PHE A 52 9.04 6.47 -8.08
CA PHE A 52 10.35 6.06 -8.60
C PHE A 52 11.46 6.27 -7.56
N LEU A 53 11.47 7.43 -6.90
CA LEU A 53 12.48 7.74 -5.88
C LEU A 53 12.21 6.96 -4.59
N SER A 54 10.95 6.75 -4.20
CA SER A 54 10.59 5.87 -3.08
C SER A 54 11.13 4.45 -3.31
N MET A 55 10.97 3.88 -4.50
CA MET A 55 11.50 2.55 -4.82
C MET A 55 13.03 2.52 -4.79
N LYS A 56 13.71 3.58 -5.27
CA LYS A 56 15.17 3.69 -5.16
C LYS A 56 15.64 3.75 -3.70
N MET A 57 14.94 4.52 -2.85
CA MET A 57 15.28 4.60 -1.42
C MET A 57 14.92 3.31 -0.67
N TYR A 58 13.82 2.65 -1.03
CA TYR A 58 13.45 1.34 -0.51
C TYR A 58 14.55 0.30 -0.76
N ASP A 59 15.05 0.21 -2.00
CA ASP A 59 16.16 -0.68 -2.33
C ASP A 59 17.46 -0.31 -1.59
N GLU A 60 17.70 0.98 -1.32
CA GLU A 60 18.90 1.41 -0.58
C GLU A 60 18.78 1.10 0.92
N VAL A 61 17.63 1.38 1.55
CA VAL A 61 17.36 1.02 2.95
C VAL A 61 17.57 -0.48 3.17
N ARG A 62 17.13 -1.34 2.26
CA ARG A 62 17.27 -2.81 2.39
C ARG A 62 18.70 -3.33 2.27
N LYS A 63 19.65 -2.53 1.77
CA LYS A 63 21.08 -2.90 1.68
C LYS A 63 21.86 -2.54 2.95
N GLU A 64 21.28 -1.72 3.82
CA GLU A 64 21.97 -1.18 4.98
C GLU A 64 22.16 -2.24 6.07
N ILE A 65 23.31 -2.21 6.76
CA ILE A 65 23.64 -3.19 7.81
C ILE A 65 22.65 -3.12 8.98
N TRP A 66 22.10 -1.94 9.26
CA TRP A 66 21.12 -1.71 10.32
C TRP A 66 19.68 -2.03 9.91
N TYR A 67 19.46 -2.43 8.65
CA TYR A 67 18.13 -2.77 8.16
C TYR A 67 17.60 -3.97 8.94
N GLN A 68 16.40 -3.79 9.47
CA GLN A 68 15.63 -4.86 10.05
C GLN A 68 14.23 -4.78 9.44
N PRO A 69 13.77 -5.83 8.74
CA PRO A 69 12.45 -5.83 8.15
C PRO A 69 11.39 -5.62 9.23
N ASP A 70 10.45 -4.71 8.98
CA ASP A 70 9.33 -4.45 9.89
C ASP A 70 8.00 -4.37 9.12
N MET A 71 6.93 -4.74 9.81
CA MET A 71 5.56 -4.76 9.27
C MET A 71 5.11 -3.40 8.73
N PHE A 72 5.36 -2.32 9.46
CA PHE A 72 5.00 -0.95 9.09
C PHE A 72 5.80 -0.47 7.88
N PHE A 73 7.09 -0.81 7.77
CA PHE A 73 7.92 -0.49 6.61
C PHE A 73 7.31 -1.03 5.30
N TYR A 74 6.91 -2.30 5.32
CA TYR A 74 6.24 -2.92 4.17
C TYR A 74 4.83 -2.38 3.93
N ARG A 75 4.05 -2.21 5.01
CA ARG A 75 2.71 -1.62 4.95
C ARG A 75 2.75 -0.26 4.25
N ASP A 76 3.63 0.64 4.67
CA ASP A 76 3.69 2.00 4.11
C ASP A 76 4.08 2.01 2.63
N MET A 77 4.99 1.12 2.21
CA MET A 77 5.32 0.92 0.79
C MET A 77 4.10 0.43 0.00
N LEU A 78 3.43 -0.62 0.47
CA LEU A 78 2.25 -1.17 -0.20
C LEU A 78 1.10 -0.16 -0.27
N MET A 79 0.87 0.61 0.79
CA MET A 79 -0.14 1.66 0.83
C MET A 79 0.13 2.75 -0.20
N MET A 80 1.39 3.21 -0.32
CA MET A 80 1.78 4.21 -1.32
C MET A 80 1.66 3.65 -2.75
N LEU A 81 2.10 2.41 -2.99
CA LEU A 81 2.07 1.80 -4.32
C LEU A 81 0.64 1.53 -4.80
N ALA A 82 -0.26 1.07 -3.91
CA ALA A 82 -1.68 0.90 -4.21
C ALA A 82 -2.35 2.21 -4.61
N ARG A 83 -2.13 3.29 -3.84
CA ARG A 83 -2.65 4.64 -4.14
C ARG A 83 -2.18 5.18 -5.49
N ASN A 84 -0.99 4.78 -5.92
CA ASN A 84 -0.41 5.18 -7.21
C ASN A 84 -0.65 4.14 -8.33
N LYS A 85 -1.44 3.09 -8.07
CA LYS A 85 -1.77 2.00 -9.01
C LYS A 85 -0.54 1.33 -9.62
N LYS A 86 0.51 1.14 -8.80
CA LYS A 86 1.79 0.55 -9.20
C LYS A 86 1.84 -0.93 -8.85
N VAL A 87 1.06 -1.71 -9.59
CA VAL A 87 0.82 -3.15 -9.33
C VAL A 87 2.12 -3.95 -9.34
N ASN A 88 2.96 -3.78 -10.36
CA ASN A 88 4.20 -4.55 -10.50
C ASN A 88 5.15 -4.33 -9.30
N GLU A 89 5.34 -3.07 -8.92
CA GLU A 89 6.15 -2.70 -7.76
C GLU A 89 5.52 -3.17 -6.46
N ALA A 90 4.19 -3.06 -6.32
CA ALA A 90 3.49 -3.52 -5.13
C ALA A 90 3.63 -5.03 -4.93
N MET A 91 3.52 -5.81 -6.01
CA MET A 91 3.71 -7.26 -5.95
C MET A 91 5.17 -7.65 -5.72
N LYS A 92 6.14 -6.89 -6.24
CA LYS A 92 7.56 -7.05 -5.85
C LYS A 92 7.71 -6.87 -4.33
N VAL A 93 7.21 -5.77 -3.78
CA VAL A 93 7.27 -5.48 -2.33
C VAL A 93 6.54 -6.55 -1.52
N TRP A 94 5.43 -7.10 -2.02
CA TRP A 94 4.73 -8.22 -1.38
C TRP A 94 5.58 -9.49 -1.34
N GLN A 95 6.26 -9.85 -2.44
CA GLN A 95 7.16 -11.00 -2.45
C GLN A 95 8.38 -10.78 -1.57
N ASP A 96 8.92 -9.56 -1.53
CA ASP A 96 10.01 -9.18 -0.64
C ASP A 96 9.63 -9.39 0.83
N LEU A 97 8.44 -8.91 1.25
CA LEU A 97 7.86 -9.13 2.58
C LEU A 97 7.84 -10.61 2.96
N LYS A 98 7.37 -11.46 2.04
CA LYS A 98 7.32 -12.91 2.23
C LYS A 98 8.70 -13.53 2.32
N SER A 99 9.63 -13.13 1.45
CA SER A 99 11.00 -13.65 1.43
C SER A 99 11.79 -13.31 2.70
N GLU A 100 11.46 -12.17 3.31
CA GLU A 100 12.05 -11.71 4.57
C GLU A 100 11.30 -12.23 5.80
N ASN A 101 10.30 -13.10 5.60
CA ASN A 101 9.47 -13.72 6.65
C ASN A 101 8.80 -12.70 7.59
N VAL A 102 8.40 -11.55 7.05
CA VAL A 102 7.67 -10.54 7.81
C VAL A 102 6.23 -11.01 7.99
N VAL A 103 5.81 -11.12 9.25
CA VAL A 103 4.43 -11.46 9.60
C VAL A 103 3.61 -10.19 9.71
N LEU A 104 2.49 -10.15 9.00
CA LEU A 104 1.48 -9.09 9.13
C LEU A 104 0.41 -9.54 10.11
N ASP A 105 -0.04 -8.62 10.96
CA ASP A 105 -1.24 -8.85 11.75
C ASP A 105 -2.53 -8.71 10.91
N GLN A 106 -3.63 -9.24 11.44
CA GLN A 106 -4.94 -9.22 10.77
C GLN A 106 -5.42 -7.81 10.42
N HIS A 107 -5.08 -6.80 11.23
CA HIS A 107 -5.45 -5.40 10.96
C HIS A 107 -4.69 -4.83 9.76
N THR A 108 -3.39 -5.11 9.67
CA THR A 108 -2.52 -4.67 8.58
C THR A 108 -2.92 -5.32 7.26
N TYR A 109 -3.28 -6.61 7.27
CA TYR A 109 -3.91 -7.23 6.10
C TYR A 109 -5.18 -6.49 5.69
N GLY A 110 -6.09 -6.22 6.64
CA GLY A 110 -7.33 -5.49 6.38
C GLY A 110 -7.10 -4.12 5.74
N ASP A 111 -6.14 -3.36 6.27
CA ASP A 111 -5.74 -2.04 5.74
C ASP A 111 -5.20 -2.13 4.31
N ILE A 112 -4.32 -3.12 4.04
CA ILE A 112 -3.71 -3.31 2.72
C ILE A 112 -4.79 -3.75 1.72
N VAL A 113 -5.60 -4.76 2.03
CA VAL A 113 -6.70 -5.18 1.14
C VAL A 113 -7.62 -3.99 0.85
N ARG A 114 -7.97 -3.21 1.88
CA ARG A 114 -8.83 -2.04 1.72
C ARG A 114 -8.25 -1.00 0.76
N VAL A 115 -6.97 -0.63 0.92
CA VAL A 115 -6.38 0.40 0.05
C VAL A 115 -6.29 -0.05 -1.40
N PHE A 116 -6.07 -1.35 -1.67
CA PHE A 116 -6.07 -1.88 -3.03
C PHE A 116 -7.48 -1.81 -3.64
N LEU A 117 -8.52 -2.18 -2.88
CA LEU A 117 -9.91 -2.06 -3.31
C LEU A 117 -10.31 -0.62 -3.62
N ASP A 118 -9.98 0.32 -2.72
CA ASP A 118 -10.26 1.75 -2.88
C ASP A 118 -9.58 2.36 -4.11
N ASN A 119 -8.53 1.71 -4.63
CA ASN A 119 -7.78 2.18 -5.80
C ASN A 119 -8.04 1.35 -7.07
N GLY A 120 -9.07 0.51 -7.07
CA GLY A 120 -9.49 -0.23 -8.27
C GLY A 120 -8.62 -1.44 -8.58
N LEU A 121 -8.01 -2.06 -7.56
CA LEU A 121 -7.13 -3.23 -7.70
C LEU A 121 -7.72 -4.48 -7.01
N PRO A 122 -8.92 -4.96 -7.41
CA PRO A 122 -9.61 -6.04 -6.71
C PRO A 122 -8.90 -7.40 -6.84
N SER A 123 -8.20 -7.65 -7.95
CA SER A 123 -7.48 -8.91 -8.16
C SER A 123 -6.34 -9.08 -7.15
N GLU A 124 -5.50 -8.05 -6.98
CA GLU A 124 -4.41 -8.04 -6.00
C GLU A 124 -4.96 -8.01 -4.57
N ALA A 125 -6.02 -7.23 -4.31
CA ALA A 125 -6.68 -7.20 -3.02
C ALA A 125 -7.15 -8.60 -2.58
N MET A 126 -7.79 -9.34 -3.49
CA MET A 126 -8.29 -10.68 -3.20
C MET A 126 -7.16 -11.71 -3.08
N TYR A 127 -6.05 -11.54 -3.80
CA TYR A 127 -4.84 -12.34 -3.58
C TYR A 127 -4.33 -12.16 -2.14
N ILE A 128 -4.20 -10.91 -1.68
CA ILE A 128 -3.74 -10.58 -0.32
C ILE A 128 -4.76 -11.06 0.74
N TYR A 129 -6.06 -10.93 0.47
CA TYR A 129 -7.11 -11.47 1.34
C TYR A 129 -6.99 -12.98 1.54
N ASN A 130 -6.73 -13.74 0.48
CA ASN A 130 -6.56 -15.19 0.61
C ASN A 130 -5.35 -15.54 1.52
N GLU A 131 -4.26 -14.79 1.40
CA GLU A 131 -3.10 -14.91 2.30
C GLU A 131 -3.48 -14.58 3.76
N MET A 132 -4.28 -13.53 3.99
CA MET A 132 -4.81 -13.19 5.32
C MET A 132 -5.61 -14.35 5.93
N THR A 133 -6.50 -14.97 5.15
CA THR A 133 -7.32 -16.10 5.63
C THR A 133 -6.52 -17.39 5.85
N SER A 134 -5.35 -17.49 5.22
CA SER A 134 -4.42 -18.63 5.38
C SER A 134 -3.35 -18.35 6.45
N SER A 135 -3.36 -17.16 7.06
CA SER A 135 -2.43 -16.79 8.12
C SER A 135 -2.63 -17.69 9.34
N PRO A 136 -1.56 -18.05 10.07
CA PRO A 136 -1.69 -18.79 11.32
C PRO A 136 -2.35 -17.96 12.44
N ASP A 137 -2.40 -16.64 12.29
CA ASP A 137 -3.02 -15.76 13.28
C ASP A 137 -4.55 -15.92 13.28
N PRO A 138 -5.18 -16.01 14.48
CA PRO A 138 -6.63 -16.13 14.57
C PRO A 138 -7.34 -15.00 13.81
N PRO A 139 -8.35 -15.33 12.98
CA PRO A 139 -9.04 -14.32 12.20
C PRO A 139 -9.77 -13.33 13.12
N LEU A 140 -9.73 -12.05 12.75
CA LEU A 140 -10.45 -10.98 13.45
C LEU A 140 -11.62 -10.48 12.60
N SER A 141 -12.76 -10.19 13.24
CA SER A 141 -13.97 -9.78 12.53
C SER A 141 -13.86 -8.38 11.90
N LEU A 142 -13.09 -7.48 12.50
CA LEU A 142 -12.99 -6.08 12.04
C LEU A 142 -12.32 -5.94 10.65
N PRO A 143 -11.16 -6.56 10.37
CA PRO A 143 -10.58 -6.59 9.01
C PRO A 143 -11.57 -7.02 7.92
N PHE A 144 -12.32 -8.10 8.15
CA PHE A 144 -13.33 -8.55 7.18
C PHE A 144 -14.40 -7.49 6.93
N ARG A 145 -14.89 -6.80 7.96
CA ARG A 145 -15.87 -5.71 7.81
C ARG A 145 -15.33 -4.55 6.97
N VAL A 146 -14.06 -4.20 7.17
CA VAL A 146 -13.37 -3.15 6.39
C VAL A 146 -13.28 -3.57 4.92
N ILE A 147 -12.92 -4.84 4.66
CA ILE A 147 -12.82 -5.43 3.32
C ILE A 147 -14.20 -5.49 2.64
N LEU A 148 -15.23 -5.98 3.34
CA LEU A 148 -16.61 -6.02 2.84
C LEU A 148 -17.15 -4.65 2.43
N LYS A 149 -16.79 -3.60 3.19
CA LYS A 149 -17.08 -2.22 2.81
C LYS A 149 -16.31 -1.80 1.55
N GLY A 150 -15.12 -2.34 1.32
CA GLY A 150 -14.29 -2.03 0.14
C GLY A 150 -14.79 -2.73 -1.11
N LEU A 151 -15.49 -3.85 -0.91
CA LEU A 151 -16.07 -4.68 -1.95
C LEU A 151 -17.46 -4.23 -2.40
N LEU A 152 -17.99 -3.10 -1.92
CA LEU A 152 -19.28 -2.57 -2.39
C LEU A 152 -19.36 -2.45 -3.93
N PRO A 153 -18.32 -1.96 -4.64
CA PRO A 153 -18.32 -1.93 -6.11
C PRO A 153 -18.14 -3.31 -6.78
N TYR A 154 -17.91 -4.38 -6.02
CA TYR A 154 -17.58 -5.72 -6.53
C TYR A 154 -18.50 -6.79 -5.90
N PRO A 155 -19.79 -6.86 -6.29
CA PRO A 155 -20.80 -7.68 -5.60
C PRO A 155 -20.44 -9.17 -5.49
N GLU A 156 -19.90 -9.76 -6.56
CA GLU A 156 -19.52 -11.17 -6.58
C GLU A 156 -18.41 -11.48 -5.56
N LEU A 157 -17.39 -10.61 -5.48
CA LEU A 157 -16.31 -10.75 -4.50
C LEU A 157 -16.80 -10.48 -3.08
N ARG A 158 -17.71 -9.52 -2.93
CA ARG A 158 -18.33 -9.18 -1.63
C ARG A 158 -19.09 -10.36 -1.06
N GLU A 159 -19.89 -11.04 -1.88
CA GLU A 159 -20.66 -12.20 -1.42
C GLU A 159 -19.73 -13.34 -0.99
N LYS A 160 -18.67 -13.62 -1.75
CA LYS A 160 -17.64 -14.59 -1.35
C LYS A 160 -17.04 -14.28 0.03
N VAL A 161 -16.62 -13.02 0.26
CA VAL A 161 -16.03 -12.63 1.56
C VAL A 161 -17.07 -12.67 2.69
N LYS A 162 -18.35 -12.42 2.38
CA LYS A 162 -19.44 -12.50 3.35
C LYS A 162 -19.71 -13.95 3.77
N GLU A 163 -19.71 -14.89 2.82
CA GLU A 163 -19.79 -16.33 3.11
C GLU A 163 -18.62 -16.79 3.98
N ASP A 164 -17.40 -16.40 3.64
CA ASP A 164 -16.21 -16.68 4.44
C ASP A 164 -16.34 -16.12 5.87
N PHE A 165 -16.79 -14.87 6.00
CA PHE A 165 -17.00 -14.24 7.30
C PHE A 165 -18.00 -15.00 8.16
N LEU A 166 -19.15 -15.38 7.61
CA LEU A 166 -20.20 -16.11 8.35
C LEU A 166 -19.75 -17.52 8.74
N ARG A 167 -18.93 -18.16 7.91
CA ARG A 167 -18.30 -19.45 8.21
C ARG A 167 -17.30 -19.34 9.37
N ILE A 168 -16.50 -18.28 9.39
CA ILE A 168 -15.45 -18.06 10.40
C ILE A 168 -16.05 -17.53 11.73
N PHE A 169 -17.07 -16.67 11.66
CA PHE A 169 -17.72 -16.02 12.80
C PHE A 169 -19.21 -16.39 12.87
N PRO A 170 -19.55 -17.65 13.22
CA PRO A 170 -20.93 -18.09 13.26
C PRO A 170 -21.75 -17.26 14.25
N GLY A 171 -22.94 -16.83 13.84
CA GLY A 171 -23.85 -16.02 14.66
C GLY A 171 -23.57 -14.51 14.64
N MET A 172 -22.53 -14.04 13.96
CA MET A 172 -22.36 -12.61 13.68
C MET A 172 -23.21 -12.17 12.50
N ILE A 173 -23.82 -10.99 12.60
CA ILE A 173 -24.55 -10.36 11.50
C ILE A 173 -23.58 -9.43 10.76
N VAL A 174 -23.45 -9.63 9.45
CA VAL A 174 -22.85 -8.65 8.55
C VAL A 174 -23.93 -7.63 8.22
N TYR A 175 -23.72 -6.37 8.57
CA TYR A 175 -24.65 -5.33 8.19
C TYR A 175 -24.55 -5.09 6.67
N ASP A 176 -25.56 -5.56 5.93
CA ASP A 176 -25.80 -5.16 4.54
C ASP A 176 -26.43 -3.78 4.54
N LEU A 177 -25.60 -2.78 4.27
CA LEU A 177 -26.06 -1.40 4.10
C LEU A 177 -26.86 -1.35 2.77
N PRO A 178 -28.11 -0.84 2.76
CA PRO A 178 -28.94 -0.77 1.56
C PRO A 178 -28.22 -0.04 0.41
N GLU A 179 -28.26 -0.61 -0.79
CA GLU A 179 -27.61 -0.12 -2.02
C GLU A 179 -27.97 1.35 -2.30
N ASP A 180 -29.20 1.75 -1.93
CA ASP A 180 -29.82 3.05 -2.16
C ASP A 180 -29.14 4.25 -1.46
N LEU A 181 -28.24 4.02 -0.49
CA LEU A 181 -27.61 5.09 0.30
C LEU A 181 -26.34 5.67 -0.32
N PHE A 182 -25.79 5.06 -1.38
CA PHE A 182 -24.54 5.50 -2.00
C PHE A 182 -24.71 6.15 -3.38
N ASP A 183 -25.90 6.13 -3.96
CA ASP A 183 -26.18 6.62 -5.32
C ASP A 183 -26.31 8.16 -5.41
N SER A 184 -25.79 8.91 -4.43
CA SER A 184 -26.00 10.36 -4.31
C SER A 184 -24.82 11.25 -4.71
N HIS A 185 -23.76 10.71 -5.33
CA HIS A 185 -22.66 11.53 -5.85
C HIS A 185 -22.19 11.13 -7.26
N ASP A 186 -23.14 11.04 -8.20
CA ASP A 186 -22.78 11.18 -9.63
C ASP A 186 -23.93 11.80 -10.44
N ARG A 187 -24.31 13.04 -10.09
CA ARG A 187 -25.17 13.90 -10.92
C ARG A 187 -24.76 15.35 -10.79
N SER A 188 -23.62 15.74 -11.36
CA SER A 188 -23.42 17.11 -11.86
C SER A 188 -22.09 17.28 -12.61
N THR A 189 -21.93 16.63 -13.76
CA THR A 189 -21.15 17.19 -14.89
C THR A 189 -21.72 16.60 -16.17
N ASP A 190 -22.92 17.02 -16.54
CA ASP A 190 -23.41 16.98 -17.92
C ASP A 190 -24.49 18.04 -18.06
N SER A 191 -24.05 19.24 -18.43
CA SER A 191 -24.86 20.27 -19.11
C SER A 191 -23.93 21.44 -19.41
N GLU A 192 -23.50 21.52 -20.66
CA GLU A 192 -23.42 22.73 -21.50
C GLU A 192 -22.39 22.50 -22.62
N GLU A 193 -22.75 21.64 -23.58
CA GLU A 193 -22.41 21.83 -24.99
C GLU A 193 -23.70 21.61 -25.78
N ASP A 194 -24.45 22.68 -25.98
CA ASP A 194 -25.41 22.80 -27.08
C ASP A 194 -25.40 24.26 -27.57
N GLU A 195 -25.09 24.38 -28.87
CA GLU A 195 -25.20 25.53 -29.81
C GLU A 195 -24.12 26.63 -29.84
#